data_AF-A0A3P6CCQ8-F1
#
_entry.id   AF-A0A3P6CCQ8-F1
#
_cell.length_a   1.000
_cell.length_b   1.000
_cell.length_c   1.000
_cell.angle_alpha   90.00
_cell.angle_beta   90.00
_cell.angle_gamma   90.00
#
_symmetry.space_group_name_H-M   'P 1'
#
loop_
_entity.id
_entity.type
_entity.pdbx_description
1 polymer ?
#
loop_
_entity_poly.entity_id
_entity_poly.type
_entity_poly.pdbx_seq_one_letter_code
_entity_poly.pdbx_strand_id
1 'polypeptide(L)'
;MLLNCPICFNPLTIPIFQCDNGHIACSACCQTLSKKCATCSLPTLSRNRAMERVIELLRVPCPNDGCSKIVSCSETSAHVNHCPFTQRTCPFSSCDFTCSSKDLYKHGAAAPCAAKFGLSFSLSMFKCGTLVRTHLSTYKRIILEAAEERRREWRLESLET
;
A
#
# COMPACT_ATOMS: atom_id res chain seq x y z
N MET A 1 -7.28 -17.78 2.80
CA MET A 1 -8.34 -16.88 2.31
C MET A 1 -8.59 -17.21 0.85
N LEU A 2 -9.86 -17.38 0.44
CA LEU A 2 -10.25 -18.00 -0.84
C LEU A 2 -9.83 -17.22 -2.11
N LEU A 3 -9.36 -15.97 -1.97
CA LEU A 3 -9.03 -15.06 -3.09
C LEU A 3 -7.55 -14.67 -3.14
N ASN A 4 -6.67 -15.49 -2.57
CA ASN A 4 -5.23 -15.28 -2.71
C ASN A 4 -4.67 -16.17 -3.82
N CYS A 5 -3.64 -15.68 -4.50
CA CYS A 5 -2.90 -16.47 -5.47
C CYS A 5 -2.26 -17.67 -4.76
N PRO A 6 -2.44 -18.92 -5.24
CA PRO A 6 -1.88 -20.10 -4.58
C PRO A 6 -0.34 -20.18 -4.66
N ILE A 7 0.29 -19.29 -5.44
CA ILE A 7 1.72 -19.28 -5.69
C ILE A 7 2.44 -18.26 -4.80
N CYS A 8 1.99 -17.00 -4.80
CA CYS A 8 2.61 -15.93 -4.02
C CYS A 8 1.85 -15.55 -2.75
N PHE A 9 0.68 -16.15 -2.51
CA PHE A 9 -0.20 -15.90 -1.37
C PHE A 9 -0.72 -14.46 -1.22
N ASN A 10 -0.39 -13.57 -2.17
CA ASN A 10 -0.94 -12.23 -2.26
C ASN A 10 -2.40 -12.28 -2.78
N PRO A 11 -3.24 -11.28 -2.43
CA PRO A 11 -4.58 -11.16 -3.00
C PRO A 11 -4.56 -11.19 -4.54
N LEU A 12 -5.50 -11.90 -5.13
CA LEU A 12 -5.70 -11.92 -6.59
C LEU A 12 -6.14 -10.53 -7.07
N THR A 13 -5.49 -10.05 -8.11
CA THR A 13 -5.85 -8.82 -8.81
C THR A 13 -6.18 -9.13 -10.26
N ILE A 14 -7.06 -8.34 -10.85
CA ILE A 14 -7.41 -8.42 -12.26
C ILE A 14 -6.20 -7.92 -13.09
N PRO A 15 -5.70 -8.65 -14.10
CA PRO A 15 -6.25 -9.89 -14.66
C PRO A 15 -5.86 -11.18 -13.90
N ILE A 16 -6.79 -12.13 -13.85
CA ILE A 16 -6.58 -13.48 -13.29
C ILE A 16 -6.45 -14.47 -14.45
N PHE A 17 -5.48 -15.36 -14.39
CA PHE A 17 -5.26 -16.39 -15.40
C PHE A 17 -5.59 -17.77 -14.86
N GLN A 18 -6.02 -18.67 -15.75
CA GLN A 18 -6.26 -20.07 -15.45
C GLN A 18 -5.61 -20.98 -16.49
N CYS A 19 -5.21 -22.17 -16.06
CA CYS A 19 -4.84 -23.24 -16.99
C CYS A 19 -6.07 -24.03 -17.45
N ASP A 20 -5.87 -24.95 -18.39
CA ASP A 20 -6.94 -25.77 -18.97
C ASP A 20 -7.64 -26.68 -17.94
N ASN A 21 -6.97 -26.98 -16.81
CA ASN A 21 -7.57 -27.70 -15.67
C ASN A 21 -8.19 -26.78 -14.62
N GLY A 22 -8.25 -25.46 -14.85
CA GLY A 22 -8.92 -24.50 -13.97
C GLY A 22 -8.10 -23.97 -12.78
N HIS A 23 -6.83 -24.36 -12.62
CA HIS A 23 -5.97 -23.76 -11.59
C HIS A 23 -5.67 -22.31 -11.93
N ILE A 24 -5.82 -21.42 -10.95
CA ILE A 24 -5.70 -19.97 -11.13
C ILE A 24 -4.34 -19.44 -10.67
N ALA A 25 -3.89 -18.34 -11.29
CA ALA A 25 -2.71 -17.57 -10.91
C ALA A 25 -2.95 -16.06 -11.14
N CYS A 26 -2.28 -15.23 -10.35
CA CYS A 26 -2.22 -13.79 -10.64
C CYS A 26 -1.32 -13.52 -11.86
N SER A 27 -1.47 -12.34 -12.47
CA SER A 27 -0.68 -11.95 -13.65
C SER A 27 0.83 -12.07 -13.45
N ALA A 28 1.35 -11.64 -12.29
CA ALA A 28 2.79 -11.71 -12.00
C ALA A 28 3.29 -13.16 -11.97
N CYS A 29 2.64 -14.03 -11.20
CA CYS A 29 3.03 -15.45 -11.11
C CYS A 29 2.87 -16.18 -12.44
N CYS A 30 1.83 -15.87 -13.21
CA CYS A 30 1.63 -16.42 -14.55
C CYS A 30 2.81 -16.05 -15.48
N GLN A 31 3.33 -14.83 -15.38
CA GLN A 31 4.51 -14.40 -16.16
C GLN A 31 5.80 -15.04 -15.64
N THR A 32 6.04 -15.04 -14.33
CA THR A 32 7.23 -15.65 -13.71
C THR A 32 7.36 -17.13 -14.05
N LEU A 33 6.24 -17.85 -14.17
CA LEU A 33 6.22 -19.27 -14.53
C LEU A 33 6.15 -19.52 -16.05
N SER A 34 6.45 -18.52 -16.88
CA SER A 34 6.44 -18.64 -18.35
C SER A 34 5.12 -19.19 -18.89
N LYS A 35 3.99 -18.74 -18.31
CA LYS A 35 2.63 -19.18 -18.63
C LYS A 35 2.40 -20.69 -18.46
N LYS A 36 3.09 -21.34 -17.53
CA LYS A 36 2.84 -22.73 -17.11
C LYS A 36 2.23 -22.77 -15.72
N CYS A 37 1.27 -23.67 -15.54
CA CYS A 37 0.62 -23.90 -14.25
C CYS A 37 1.61 -24.48 -13.24
N ALA A 38 1.67 -23.90 -12.03
CA ALA A 38 2.51 -24.42 -10.95
C ALA A 38 2.09 -25.82 -10.46
N THR A 39 0.82 -26.19 -10.64
CA THR A 39 0.25 -27.44 -10.10
C THR A 39 0.28 -28.58 -11.12
N CYS A 40 -0.10 -28.33 -12.37
CA CYS A 40 -0.23 -29.38 -13.38
C CYS A 40 0.62 -29.17 -14.65
N SER A 41 1.48 -28.14 -14.67
CA SER A 41 2.37 -27.82 -15.80
C SER A 41 1.69 -27.46 -17.14
N LEU A 42 0.35 -27.49 -17.20
CA LEU A 42 -0.42 -27.11 -18.39
C LEU A 42 -0.32 -25.60 -18.68
N PRO A 43 -0.53 -25.19 -19.94
CA PRO A 43 -0.52 -23.78 -20.31
C PRO A 43 -1.56 -22.97 -19.52
N THR A 44 -1.16 -21.80 -19.03
CA THR A 44 -2.01 -20.83 -18.32
C THR A 44 -2.23 -19.61 -19.22
N LEU A 45 -2.89 -19.83 -20.35
CA LEU A 45 -3.08 -18.82 -21.39
C LEU A 45 -4.41 -18.08 -21.28
N SER A 46 -5.39 -18.69 -20.61
CA SER A 46 -6.76 -18.22 -20.56
C SER A 46 -6.97 -17.24 -19.40
N ARG A 47 -7.55 -16.08 -19.70
CA ARG A 47 -7.96 -15.10 -18.67
C ARG A 47 -9.29 -15.55 -18.04
N ASN A 48 -9.32 -15.73 -16.73
CA ASN A 48 -10.49 -16.20 -15.99
C ASN A 48 -11.44 -15.04 -15.67
N ARG A 49 -12.26 -14.65 -16.66
CA ARG A 49 -13.25 -13.56 -16.53
C ARG A 49 -14.31 -13.82 -15.46
N ALA A 50 -14.68 -15.07 -15.21
CA ALA A 50 -15.65 -15.42 -14.19
C ALA A 50 -15.13 -15.07 -12.79
N MET A 51 -13.88 -15.45 -12.47
CA MET A 51 -13.26 -15.10 -11.20
C MET A 51 -13.01 -13.60 -11.06
N GLU A 52 -12.73 -12.89 -12.15
CA GLU A 52 -12.65 -11.41 -12.12
C GLU A 52 -13.98 -10.79 -11.67
N ARG A 53 -15.11 -11.28 -12.20
CA ARG A 53 -16.45 -10.82 -11.78
C ARG A 53 -16.77 -11.18 -10.33
N VAL A 54 -16.34 -12.35 -9.87
CA VAL A 54 -16.47 -12.72 -8.44
C VAL A 54 -15.71 -11.72 -7.57
N ILE A 55 -14.47 -11.35 -7.92
CA ILE A 55 -13.70 -10.35 -7.15
C ILE A 55 -14.36 -8.98 -7.15
N GLU A 56 -14.92 -8.54 -8.28
CA GLU A 56 -15.61 -7.24 -8.38
C GLU A 56 -16.86 -7.18 -7.49
N LEU A 57 -17.62 -8.28 -7.39
CA LEU A 57 -18.87 -8.33 -6.64
C LEU A 57 -18.68 -8.70 -5.16
N LEU A 58 -17.61 -9.41 -4.83
CA LEU A 58 -17.39 -9.86 -3.46
C LEU A 58 -17.07 -8.67 -2.55
N ARG A 59 -17.77 -8.63 -1.42
CA ARG A 59 -17.53 -7.69 -0.34
C ARG A 59 -16.90 -8.40 0.84
N VAL A 60 -15.85 -7.81 1.41
CA VAL A 60 -15.09 -8.38 2.52
C VAL A 60 -14.94 -7.35 3.64
N PRO A 61 -14.93 -7.77 4.92
CA PRO A 61 -14.62 -6.87 6.03
C PRO A 61 -13.17 -6.37 5.92
N CYS A 62 -12.91 -5.16 6.41
CA CYS A 62 -11.56 -4.66 6.61
C CYS A 62 -10.76 -5.63 7.50
N PRO A 63 -9.51 -5.98 7.16
CA PRO A 63 -8.70 -6.87 7.99
C PRO A 63 -8.13 -6.20 9.24
N ASN A 64 -8.23 -4.87 9.37
CA ASN A 64 -7.70 -4.15 10.52
C ASN A 64 -8.70 -4.15 11.67
N ASP A 65 -8.24 -4.55 12.86
CA ASP A 65 -9.03 -4.53 14.07
C ASP A 65 -9.56 -3.11 14.39
N GLY A 66 -10.81 -3.03 14.85
CA GLY A 66 -11.53 -1.77 15.08
C GLY A 66 -12.13 -1.10 13.84
N CYS A 67 -11.83 -1.57 12.62
CA CYS A 67 -12.48 -1.07 11.41
C CYS A 67 -13.71 -1.90 11.03
N SER A 68 -14.92 -1.36 11.22
CA SER A 68 -16.18 -2.04 10.84
C SER A 68 -16.57 -1.90 9.37
N LYS A 69 -15.71 -1.35 8.51
CA LYS A 69 -16.04 -1.15 7.09
C LYS A 69 -16.00 -2.48 6.34
N ILE A 70 -17.01 -2.67 5.49
CA ILE A 70 -17.06 -3.72 4.47
C ILE A 70 -16.76 -3.04 3.13
N VAL A 71 -15.79 -3.56 2.38
CA VAL A 71 -15.31 -2.98 1.11
C VAL A 71 -15.35 -4.03 0.00
N SER A 72 -15.38 -3.59 -1.26
CA SER A 72 -15.24 -4.53 -2.37
C SER A 72 -13.85 -5.16 -2.34
N CYS A 73 -13.74 -6.43 -2.77
CA CYS A 73 -12.47 -7.14 -2.71
C CYS A 73 -11.38 -6.46 -3.59
N SER A 74 -11.78 -5.85 -4.70
CA SER A 74 -10.89 -5.07 -5.57
C SER A 74 -10.36 -3.79 -4.90
N GLU A 75 -11.12 -3.18 -4.00
CA GLU A 75 -10.73 -1.96 -3.29
C GLU A 75 -10.05 -2.20 -1.94
N THR A 76 -10.02 -3.45 -1.45
CA THR A 76 -9.49 -3.79 -0.12
C THR A 76 -8.08 -3.24 0.12
N SER A 77 -7.17 -3.37 -0.84
CA SER A 77 -5.80 -2.87 -0.72
C SER A 77 -5.78 -1.33 -0.58
N ALA A 78 -6.53 -0.64 -1.43
CA ALA A 78 -6.66 0.81 -1.35
C ALA A 78 -7.25 1.26 -0.01
N HIS A 79 -8.28 0.55 0.47
CA HIS A 79 -8.87 0.81 1.78
C HIS A 79 -7.86 0.59 2.91
N VAL A 80 -7.17 -0.55 2.97
CA VAL A 80 -6.18 -0.86 4.02
C VAL A 80 -5.06 0.17 4.03
N ASN A 81 -4.60 0.63 2.86
CA ASN A 81 -3.57 1.68 2.80
C ASN A 81 -4.02 3.01 3.44
N HIS A 82 -5.33 3.32 3.38
CA HIS A 82 -5.92 4.55 3.91
C HIS A 82 -6.74 4.36 5.20
N CYS A 83 -6.76 3.14 5.76
CA CYS A 83 -7.61 2.82 6.89
C CYS A 83 -7.03 3.43 8.19
N PRO A 84 -7.82 4.19 8.97
CA PRO A 84 -7.35 4.78 10.23
C PRO A 84 -6.88 3.74 11.26
N PHE A 85 -7.33 2.49 11.12
CA PHE A 85 -7.00 1.39 12.02
C PHE A 85 -5.78 0.58 11.57
N THR A 86 -5.23 0.86 10.38
CA THR A 86 -4.00 0.23 9.91
C THR A 86 -2.86 0.54 10.87
N GLN A 87 -2.20 -0.52 11.35
CA GLN A 87 -1.03 -0.40 12.20
C GLN A 87 0.13 0.21 11.43
N ARG A 88 0.77 1.21 12.02
CA ARG A 88 1.91 1.94 11.46
C ARG A 88 2.96 2.11 12.54
N THR A 89 4.21 1.89 12.15
CA THR A 89 5.36 2.20 13.00
C THR A 89 5.63 3.69 12.96
N CYS A 90 6.08 4.23 14.09
CA CYS A 90 6.57 5.60 14.18
C CYS A 90 7.66 5.85 13.12
N PRO A 91 7.58 6.95 12.34
CA PRO A 91 8.56 7.22 11.29
C PRO A 91 9.94 7.63 11.83
N PHE A 92 10.05 7.89 13.14
CA PHE A 92 11.32 8.22 13.77
C PHE A 92 12.12 6.94 14.03
N SER A 93 13.31 6.85 13.45
CA SER A 93 14.22 5.71 13.60
C SER A 93 14.66 5.41 15.04
N SER A 94 14.40 6.32 15.98
CA SER A 94 14.67 6.14 17.42
C SER A 94 13.44 5.68 18.21
N CYS A 95 12.33 5.35 17.54
CA CYS A 95 11.09 4.91 18.15
C CYS A 95 10.46 3.75 17.39
N ASP A 96 10.45 2.57 17.99
CA ASP A 96 9.84 1.37 17.41
C ASP A 96 8.34 1.22 17.74
N PHE A 97 7.73 2.27 18.28
CA PHE A 97 6.33 2.24 18.68
C PHE A 97 5.43 2.05 17.45
N THR A 98 4.55 1.05 17.52
CA THR A 98 3.58 0.75 16.47
C THR A 98 2.17 0.92 17.03
N CYS A 99 1.33 1.65 16.33
CA CYS A 99 -0.06 1.86 16.71
C CYS A 99 -0.95 2.11 15.49
N SER A 100 -2.26 2.23 15.71
CA SER A 100 -3.20 2.57 14.65
C SER A 100 -2.81 3.91 14.02
N SER A 101 -3.07 4.08 12.72
CA SER A 101 -2.84 5.35 12.03
C SER A 101 -3.53 6.54 12.72
N LYS A 102 -4.70 6.31 13.33
CA LYS A 102 -5.44 7.30 14.14
C LYS A 102 -4.70 7.68 15.42
N ASP A 103 -4.04 6.73 16.07
CA ASP A 103 -3.33 6.96 17.34
C ASP A 103 -1.88 7.40 17.15
N LEU A 104 -1.32 7.23 15.95
CA LEU A 104 0.03 7.69 15.61
C LEU A 104 0.20 9.20 15.79
N TYR A 105 -0.85 9.99 15.51
CA TYR A 105 -0.87 11.42 15.82
C TYR A 105 -0.74 11.69 17.33
N LYS A 106 -1.51 10.98 18.15
CA LYS A 106 -1.47 11.15 19.62
C LYS A 106 -0.10 10.77 20.17
N HIS A 107 0.49 9.70 19.63
CA HIS A 107 1.86 9.32 19.93
C HIS A 107 2.83 10.45 19.55
N GLY A 108 2.77 10.98 18.32
CA GLY A 108 3.63 12.08 17.88
C GLY A 108 3.53 13.34 18.76
N ALA A 109 2.32 13.71 19.20
CA ALA A 109 2.09 14.92 20.01
C ALA A 109 2.45 14.75 21.49
N ALA A 110 2.28 13.55 22.07
CA ALA A 110 2.44 13.31 23.51
C ALA A 110 3.73 12.58 23.88
N ALA A 111 4.39 11.91 22.92
CA ALA A 111 5.57 11.10 23.20
C ALA A 111 6.85 11.96 23.28
N PRO A 112 7.90 11.46 23.96
CA PRO A 112 9.25 12.04 23.90
C PRO A 112 9.82 12.16 22.48
N CYS A 113 9.18 11.60 21.45
CA CYS A 113 9.55 11.79 20.04
C CYS A 113 9.44 13.23 19.57
N ALA A 114 8.35 13.97 19.86
CA ALA A 114 8.26 15.40 19.51
C ALA A 114 9.24 16.25 20.33
N ALA A 115 9.33 15.95 21.64
CA ALA A 115 10.16 16.69 22.59
C ALA A 115 11.67 16.53 22.33
N LYS A 116 12.14 15.34 21.92
CA LYS A 116 13.56 15.08 21.61
C LYS A 116 14.06 15.79 20.36
N PHE A 117 13.17 16.12 19.42
CA PHE A 117 13.55 16.72 18.13
C PHE A 117 13.01 18.14 17.93
N GLY A 118 12.35 18.74 18.93
CA GLY A 118 11.83 20.11 18.88
C GLY A 118 10.76 20.33 17.80
N LEU A 119 10.01 19.28 17.44
CA LEU A 119 9.03 19.34 16.35
C LEU A 119 7.59 19.41 16.91
N SER A 120 6.78 20.31 16.34
CA SER A 120 5.33 20.35 16.54
C SER A 120 4.64 19.77 15.31
N PHE A 121 3.95 18.63 15.46
CA PHE A 121 3.23 18.00 14.35
C PHE A 121 1.88 18.68 14.11
N SER A 122 1.68 19.23 12.91
CA SER A 122 0.37 19.70 12.43
C SER A 122 -0.42 18.56 11.79
N LEU A 123 -1.75 18.59 11.95
CA LEU A 123 -2.73 17.67 11.37
C LEU A 123 -2.58 17.52 9.84
N SER A 124 -2.04 18.53 9.17
CA SER A 124 -1.84 18.57 7.71
C SER A 124 -0.67 17.72 7.19
N MET A 125 0.22 17.24 8.07
CA MET A 125 1.45 16.54 7.66
C MET A 125 1.27 15.02 7.52
N PHE A 126 0.15 14.46 8.01
CA PHE A 126 -0.13 13.03 7.95
C PHE A 126 -1.33 12.77 7.04
N LYS A 127 -1.07 12.40 5.79
CA LYS A 127 -2.06 11.74 4.94
C LYS A 127 -1.79 10.24 4.93
N CYS A 128 -2.83 9.46 5.25
CA CYS A 128 -2.76 8.01 5.22
C CYS A 128 -2.39 7.55 3.80
N GLY A 129 -1.50 6.56 3.66
CA GLY A 129 -1.05 6.04 2.36
C GLY A 129 0.13 6.78 1.71
N THR A 130 0.58 7.92 2.25
CA THR A 130 1.76 8.65 1.75
C THR A 130 3.01 8.32 2.57
N LEU A 131 4.08 7.90 1.90
CA LEU A 131 5.38 7.63 2.54
C LEU A 131 6.09 8.97 2.76
N VAL A 132 6.15 9.42 4.02
CA VAL A 132 6.82 10.67 4.37
C VAL A 132 8.30 10.38 4.61
N ARG A 133 9.19 10.89 3.77
CA ARG A 133 10.64 10.91 4.05
C ARG A 133 10.98 12.17 4.84
N THR A 134 11.39 11.99 6.09
CA THR A 134 11.91 13.07 6.92
C THR A 134 13.43 13.15 6.75
N HIS A 135 13.94 14.18 6.06
CA HIS A 135 15.37 14.47 6.04
C HIS A 135 15.69 15.49 7.16
N LEU A 136 16.30 14.99 8.23
CA LEU A 136 16.74 15.78 9.37
C LEU A 136 18.11 16.39 9.05
N SER A 137 18.13 17.66 8.66
CA SER A 137 19.27 18.54 8.94
C SER A 137 18.85 20.00 9.00
N THR A 138 19.21 20.59 10.13
CA THR A 138 19.25 21.98 10.56
C THR A 138 19.12 23.02 9.42
N TYR A 139 18.08 23.87 9.51
CA TYR A 139 17.79 25.03 8.65
C TYR A 139 17.64 24.74 7.13
N LYS A 140 16.52 24.13 6.72
CA LYS A 140 15.98 24.30 5.35
C LYS A 140 14.47 24.07 5.34
N ARG A 141 13.72 24.95 4.67
CA ARG A 141 12.29 24.74 4.36
C ARG A 141 12.15 23.59 3.36
N ILE A 142 11.15 22.74 3.56
CA ILE A 142 10.85 21.61 2.68
C ILE A 142 9.52 21.91 1.95
N ILE A 143 9.57 21.88 0.62
CA ILE A 143 8.41 21.90 -0.28
C ILE A 143 8.19 20.46 -0.75
N LEU A 144 6.93 19.99 -0.72
CA LEU A 144 6.55 18.61 -1.06
C LEU A 144 5.69 18.62 -2.33
N GLU A 145 6.21 18.08 -3.44
CA GLU A 145 5.44 17.85 -4.67
C GLU A 145 5.07 16.37 -4.85
N ALA A 146 3.91 16.14 -5.47
CA ALA A 146 3.41 14.82 -5.84
C ALA A 146 4.07 14.35 -7.14
N ALA A 147 4.66 13.15 -7.13
CA ALA A 147 5.10 12.50 -8.36
C ALA A 147 3.88 11.88 -9.06
N GLU A 148 3.10 12.69 -9.77
CA GLU A 148 2.43 12.33 -11.02
C GLU A 148 1.78 13.55 -11.68
N GLU A 149 2.55 14.31 -12.47
CA GLU A 149 2.02 14.98 -13.66
C GLU A 149 3.11 15.05 -14.74
N ARG A 150 2.77 14.59 -15.94
CA ARG A 150 3.68 14.45 -17.09
C ARG A 150 4.19 15.81 -17.60
N ARG A 151 5.47 15.83 -17.99
CA ARG A 151 6.04 16.60 -19.13
C ARG A 151 6.30 18.11 -18.91
N ARG A 152 7.55 18.48 -18.58
CA ARG A 152 8.47 19.36 -19.38
C ARG A 152 9.64 19.89 -18.53
N GLU A 153 10.85 19.63 -19.06
CA GLU A 153 12.11 20.39 -18.97
C GLU A 153 12.76 20.70 -17.61
N TRP A 154 14.01 20.22 -17.50
CA TRP A 154 14.96 20.55 -16.44
C TRP A 154 15.56 21.94 -16.65
N ARG A 155 15.63 22.76 -15.60
CA ARG A 155 16.66 23.80 -15.45
C ARG A 155 17.09 23.92 -13.98
N LEU A 156 18.38 23.71 -13.73
CA LEU A 156 19.05 24.04 -12.47
C LEU A 156 19.35 25.54 -12.47
N GLU A 157 18.90 26.29 -11.47
CA GLU A 157 19.48 27.59 -11.15
C GLU A 157 19.84 27.63 -9.66
N SER A 158 21.13 27.83 -9.42
CA SER A 158 21.74 28.11 -8.13
C SER A 158 21.43 29.56 -7.76
N LEU A 159 20.91 29.81 -6.54
CA LEU A 159 21.01 31.13 -5.93
C LEU A 159 21.83 30.98 -4.65
N GLU A 160 23.06 31.46 -4.73
CA GLU A 160 23.92 31.73 -3.59
C GLU A 160 23.41 32.96 -2.86
N THR A 161 23.35 32.87 -1.53
CA THR A 161 23.77 33.92 -0.59
C THR A 161 24.22 33.24 0.68
#